data_AF-A0A817F1U3-F1
#
_entry.id   AF-A0A817F1U3-F1
#
_cell.length_a   1.000
_cell.length_b   1.000
_cell.length_c   1.000
_cell.angle_alpha   90.00
_cell.angle_beta   90.00
_cell.angle_gamma   90.00
#
_symmetry.space_group_name_H-M   'P 1'
#
loop_
_entity.id
_entity.type
_entity.pdbx_description
1 polymer ?
#
loop_
_entity_poly.entity_id
_entity_poly.type
_entity_poly.pdbx_seq_one_letter_code
_entity_poly.pdbx_strand_id
1 'polypeptide(L)'
;MKSSFNTIIRLENGKTVTAKWYANECLTQVLKQVEKHRCLNGLLIHHDNAPAHRVALTMEYLDTQHVKLMGHPAYSPDLTPCDSWLFPKIK
;
A
#
# COMPACT_ATOMS: atom_id res chain seq x y z
N MET A 1 -15.54 -18.05 -4.22
CA MET A 1 -14.92 -16.81 -4.75
C MET A 1 -14.30 -16.06 -3.58
N LYS A 2 -12.98 -15.81 -3.57
CA LYS A 2 -12.42 -14.86 -2.60
C LYS A 2 -12.97 -13.48 -2.96
N SER A 3 -13.66 -12.82 -2.03
CA SER A 3 -14.14 -11.46 -2.22
C SER A 3 -12.94 -10.53 -2.44
N SER A 4 -12.86 -9.92 -3.63
CA SER A 4 -11.92 -8.85 -3.92
C SER A 4 -12.61 -7.51 -3.67
N PHE A 5 -12.03 -6.65 -2.85
CA PHE A 5 -12.49 -5.29 -2.67
C PHE A 5 -11.39 -4.31 -3.11
N ASN A 6 -11.82 -3.15 -3.58
CA ASN A 6 -10.95 -2.03 -3.96
C ASN A 6 -11.25 -0.90 -2.99
N THR A 7 -10.21 -0.16 -2.60
CA THR A 7 -10.38 1.14 -1.93
C THR A 7 -9.53 2.19 -2.67
N ILE A 8 -10.09 3.38 -2.87
CA ILE A 8 -9.41 4.50 -3.51
C ILE A 8 -9.28 5.61 -2.47
N ILE A 9 -8.04 5.94 -2.11
CA ILE A 9 -7.73 7.08 -1.24
C ILE A 9 -7.20 8.18 -2.14
N ARG A 10 -7.92 9.31 -2.16
CA ARG A 10 -7.58 10.45 -3.01
C ARG A 10 -6.56 11.34 -2.29
N LEU A 11 -5.45 11.58 -2.95
CA LEU A 11 -4.56 12.67 -2.60
C LEU A 11 -5.15 13.97 -3.18
N GLU A 12 -5.17 15.04 -2.40
CA GLU A 12 -5.64 16.34 -2.88
C GLU A 12 -4.79 16.85 -4.05
N ASN A 13 -5.43 17.62 -4.93
CA ASN A 13 -4.82 18.02 -6.18
C ASN A 13 -3.52 18.82 -5.98
N GLY A 14 -2.49 18.49 -6.78
CA GLY A 14 -1.18 19.14 -6.73
C GLY A 14 -0.30 18.76 -5.54
N LYS A 15 -0.76 17.92 -4.61
CA LYS A 15 0.08 17.43 -3.50
C LYS A 15 0.92 16.23 -3.94
N THR A 16 2.03 16.02 -3.23
CA THR A 16 2.93 14.88 -3.42
C THR A 16 2.72 13.85 -2.30
N VAL A 17 2.82 12.57 -2.64
CA VAL A 17 2.85 11.49 -1.64
C VAL A 17 4.14 11.59 -0.86
N THR A 18 4.08 12.17 0.33
CA THR A 18 5.17 12.15 1.30
C THR A 18 5.11 10.89 2.14
N ALA A 19 6.23 10.48 2.75
CA ALA A 19 6.22 9.37 3.69
C ALA A 19 5.22 9.56 4.84
N LYS A 20 5.14 10.78 5.38
CA LYS A 20 4.20 11.10 6.47
C LYS A 20 2.75 10.92 6.04
N TRP A 21 2.41 11.40 4.84
CA TRP A 21 1.06 11.21 4.31
C TRP A 21 0.78 9.74 4.00
N TYR A 22 1.75 9.04 3.40
CA TYR A 22 1.61 7.62 3.08
C TYR A 22 1.39 6.76 4.33
N ALA A 23 2.24 6.89 5.35
CA ALA A 23 2.15 6.11 6.58
C ALA A 23 0.92 6.48 7.41
N ASN A 24 0.73 7.76 7.71
CA ASN A 24 -0.24 8.17 8.72
C ASN A 24 -1.64 8.37 8.17
N GLU A 25 -1.78 8.70 6.88
CA GLU A 25 -3.07 9.01 6.27
C GLU A 25 -3.54 7.88 5.34
N CYS A 26 -2.70 7.51 4.36
CA CYS A 26 -3.06 6.50 3.36
C CYS A 26 -3.16 5.10 3.98
N LEU A 27 -2.08 4.57 4.55
CA LEU A 27 -2.06 3.22 5.11
C LEU A 27 -3.10 3.06 6.24
N THR A 28 -3.27 4.06 7.11
CA THR A 28 -4.33 4.05 8.13
C THR A 28 -5.72 3.81 7.53
N GLN A 29 -6.06 4.49 6.44
CA GLN A 29 -7.35 4.32 5.79
C GLN A 29 -7.46 2.96 5.08
N VAL A 30 -6.39 2.52 4.38
CA VAL A 30 -6.36 1.20 3.72
C VAL A 30 -6.58 0.10 4.74
N LEU A 31 -5.79 0.08 5.82
CA LEU A 31 -5.83 -0.97 6.83
C LEU A 31 -7.19 -1.02 7.54
N LYS A 32 -7.80 0.13 7.83
CA LYS A 32 -9.18 0.19 8.34
C LYS A 32 -10.21 -0.46 7.41
N GLN A 33 -10.05 -0.33 6.10
CA GLN A 33 -10.94 -1.04 5.16
C GLN A 33 -10.62 -2.53 5.12
N VAL A 34 -9.34 -2.90 5.17
CA VAL A 34 -8.92 -4.31 5.17
C VAL A 34 -9.44 -5.04 6.41
N GLU A 35 -9.40 -4.42 7.58
CA GLU A 35 -9.88 -4.98 8.85
C GLU A 35 -11.35 -5.38 8.83
N LYS A 36 -12.18 -4.70 8.03
CA LYS A 36 -13.60 -5.05 7.87
C LYS A 36 -13.79 -6.43 7.21
N HIS A 37 -12.79 -6.92 6.50
CA HIS A 37 -12.87 -8.13 5.70
C HIS A 37 -11.91 -9.24 6.16
N ARG A 38 -10.80 -8.90 6.84
CA ARG A 38 -9.80 -9.85 7.35
C ARG A 38 -8.92 -9.25 8.43
N CYS A 39 -8.31 -10.11 9.26
CA CYS A 39 -7.34 -9.71 10.28
C CYS A 39 -6.06 -9.11 9.66
N LEU A 40 -5.49 -8.08 10.29
CA LEU A 40 -4.20 -7.49 9.87
C LEU A 40 -2.99 -8.28 10.32
N ASN A 41 -3.08 -9.05 11.41
CA ASN A 41 -1.93 -9.75 11.94
C ASN A 41 -1.43 -10.79 10.93
N GLY A 42 -0.18 -10.61 10.46
CA GLY A 42 0.42 -11.46 9.43
C GLY A 42 -0.07 -11.14 8.01
N LEU A 43 -0.81 -10.04 7.81
CA LEU A 43 -1.11 -9.52 6.49
C LEU A 43 0.19 -9.16 5.79
N LEU A 44 0.32 -9.57 4.54
CA LEU A 44 1.46 -9.24 3.70
C LEU A 44 1.06 -8.13 2.72
N ILE A 45 1.73 -6.98 2.79
CA ILE A 45 1.55 -5.87 1.85
C ILE A 45 2.63 -5.92 0.78
N HIS A 46 2.26 -5.61 -0.47
CA HIS A 46 3.18 -5.39 -1.57
C HIS A 46 3.03 -3.95 -2.04
N HIS A 47 4.15 -3.23 -2.12
CA HIS A 47 4.26 -1.91 -2.73
C HIS A 47 5.61 -1.79 -3.44
N ASP A 48 5.71 -0.82 -4.35
CA ASP A 48 6.97 -0.54 -5.04
C ASP A 48 7.98 0.16 -4.12
N ASN A 49 9.22 0.30 -4.61
CA ASN A 49 10.35 0.85 -3.86
C ASN A 49 10.41 2.39 -3.84
N ALA A 50 9.27 3.08 -4.01
CA ALA A 50 9.24 4.54 -3.96
C ALA A 50 9.84 5.08 -2.64
N PRO A 51 10.50 6.26 -2.64
CA PRO A 51 11.16 6.78 -1.44
C PRO A 51 10.23 6.85 -0.22
N ALA A 52 8.99 7.30 -0.41
CA ALA A 52 7.99 7.38 0.65
C ALA A 52 7.62 6.02 1.28
N HIS A 53 7.78 4.93 0.54
CA HIS A 53 7.44 3.58 0.97
C HIS A 53 8.55 2.93 1.79
N ARG A 54 9.81 3.32 1.52
CA ARG A 54 11.00 2.70 2.12
C ARG A 54 11.53 3.38 3.39
N VAL A 55 11.06 4.58 3.71
CA VAL A 55 11.58 5.28 4.89
C VAL A 55 11.18 4.57 6.19
N ALA A 56 11.99 4.75 7.24
CA ALA A 56 11.76 4.17 8.56
C ALA A 56 10.35 4.42 9.10
N LEU A 57 9.82 5.64 8.95
CA LEU A 57 8.46 5.98 9.38
C LEU A 57 7.39 5.04 8.82
N THR A 58 7.48 4.69 7.53
CA THR A 58 6.53 3.77 6.89
C THR A 58 6.73 2.34 7.38
N MET A 59 7.98 1.91 7.53
CA MET A 59 8.32 0.56 8.00
C MET A 59 7.88 0.34 9.45
N GLU A 60 8.17 1.30 10.33
CA GLU A 60 7.75 1.31 11.73
C GLU A 60 6.23 1.30 11.83
N TYR A 61 5.54 2.12 11.04
CA TYR A 61 4.09 2.12 11.01
C TYR A 61 3.53 0.72 10.68
N LEU A 62 4.02 0.07 9.63
CA LEU A 62 3.57 -1.28 9.25
C LEU A 62 3.83 -2.32 10.36
N ASP A 63 4.99 -2.23 11.00
CA ASP A 63 5.36 -3.13 12.11
C ASP A 63 4.42 -2.95 13.32
N THR A 64 4.06 -1.71 13.68
CA THR A 64 3.08 -1.44 14.77
C THR A 64 1.69 -2.01 14.47
N GLN A 65 1.33 -2.17 13.20
CA GLN A 65 0.07 -2.76 12.77
C GLN A 65 0.17 -4.29 12.57
N HIS A 66 1.33 -4.90 12.87
CA HIS A 66 1.64 -6.30 12.61
C HIS A 66 1.46 -6.72 11.13
N VAL A 67 1.66 -5.76 10.22
CA VAL A 67 1.62 -5.96 8.77
C VAL A 67 3.04 -6.18 8.27
N LYS A 68 3.25 -7.29 7.58
CA LYS A 68 4.54 -7.64 6.99
C LYS A 68 4.68 -7.02 5.61
N LEU A 69 5.87 -6.54 5.29
CA LEU A 69 6.19 -6.10 3.95
C LEU A 69 6.72 -7.28 3.10
N MET A 70 6.17 -7.45 1.90
CA MET A 70 6.74 -8.32 0.87
C MET A 70 7.92 -7.62 0.21
N GLY A 71 9.05 -8.32 0.08
CA GLY A 71 10.19 -7.81 -0.65
C GLY A 71 9.85 -7.53 -2.12
N HIS A 72 10.26 -6.35 -2.61
CA HIS A 72 10.12 -5.97 -4.00
C HIS A 72 11.51 -5.60 -4.58
N PRO A 73 11.93 -6.18 -5.72
CA PRO A 73 13.16 -5.78 -6.39
C PRO A 73 13.06 -4.37 -6.98
N ALA A 74 14.20 -3.71 -7.19
CA ALA A 74 14.22 -2.39 -7.82
C ALA A 74 13.83 -2.48 -9.31
N TYR A 75 13.14 -1.45 -9.82
CA TYR A 75 12.80 -1.28 -11.24
C TYR A 75 12.10 -2.48 -11.88
N SER A 76 11.20 -3.16 -11.15
CA SER A 76 10.50 -4.35 -11.62
C SER A 76 8.97 -4.12 -11.72
N PRO A 77 8.51 -3.22 -12.60
CA PRO A 77 7.08 -2.93 -12.76
C PRO A 77 6.28 -4.15 -13.27
N ASP A 78 6.93 -5.07 -13.97
CA ASP A 78 6.35 -6.36 -14.37
C ASP A 78 5.94 -7.23 -13.16
N LEU A 79 6.64 -7.07 -12.04
CA LEU A 79 6.36 -7.76 -10.77
C LEU A 79 5.37 -7.01 -9.87
N THR A 80 4.86 -5.86 -10.31
CA THR A 80 3.86 -5.08 -9.57
C THR A 80 2.48 -5.29 -10.20
N PRO A 81 1.54 -5.95 -9.51
CA PRO A 81 0.19 -6.17 -10.05
C PRO A 81 -0.54 -4.88 -10.41
N CYS A 82 -0.24 -3.79 -9.71
CA CYS A 82 -0.81 -2.47 -10.02
C CYS A 82 -0.36 -1.98 -11.40
N ASP A 83 0.94 -2.03 -11.69
CA ASP A 83 1.52 -1.53 -12.94
C ASP A 83 1.24 -2.46 -14.14
N SER A 84 1.34 -3.77 -13.94
CA SER A 84 1.23 -4.75 -15.02
C SER A 84 -0.22 -5.12 -15.37
N TRP A 85 -1.17 -5.00 -14.44
CA TRP A 85 -2.55 -5.47 -14.65
C TRP A 85 -3.63 -4.45 -14.29
N LEU A 86 -3.51 -3.74 -13.18
CA LEU A 86 -4.58 -2.88 -12.68
C LEU A 86 -4.69 -1.55 -13.44
N PHE A 87 -3.61 -0.78 -13.51
CA PHE A 87 -3.62 0.54 -14.14
C PHE A 87 -3.99 0.53 -15.63
N PRO A 88 -3.59 -0.47 -16.44
CA PRO A 88 -4.07 -0.58 -17.82
C PRO A 88 -5.59 -0.74 -17.94
N LYS A 89 -6.28 -1.25 -16.91
CA LYS A 89 -7.72 -1.52 -16.90
C LYS A 89 -8.58 -0.43 -16.28
N ILE A 90 -7.99 0.53 -15.57
CA ILE A 90 -8.69 1.66 -14.93
C ILE A 90 -8.54 2.94 -15.77
N LYS A 91 -7.95 2.84 -16.98
CA LYS A 91 -7.92 3.94 -17.94
C LYS A 91 -9.29 4.20 -18.56
#